data_AF-A0A349W0D9-F1
#
_entry.id   AF-A0A349W0D9-F1
#
_cell.length_a   1.000
_cell.length_b   1.000
_cell.length_c   1.000
_cell.angle_alpha   90.00
_cell.angle_beta   90.00
_cell.angle_gamma   90.00
#
_symmetry.space_group_name_H-M   'P 1'
#
loop_
_entity.id
_entity.type
_entity.pdbx_description
1 polymer ?
#
loop_
_entity_poly.entity_id
_entity_poly.type
_entity_poly.pdbx_seq_one_letter_code
_entity_poly.pdbx_strand_id
1 'polypeptide(L)'
;MKGLILFLLSFALVMAKAQNSDMFVRIKKHIYDDELSGPLPGADKTRSLCNQLRADGIWADIDYSSKSISLWPPGEHLDRLRTLIVAYVSPQSASYQQKLLYDKILLAAQYWANNRFESSNWW
;
A
#
# COMPACT_ATOMS: atom_id res chain seq x y z
N MET A 1 32.16 -30.34 30.93
CA MET A 1 31.39 -30.81 29.75
C MET A 1 29.89 -30.49 29.81
N LYS A 2 29.17 -30.81 30.90
CA LYS A 2 27.73 -30.53 31.02
C LYS A 2 27.33 -29.06 30.87
N GLY A 3 28.10 -28.13 31.46
CA GLY A 3 27.86 -26.68 31.34
C GLY A 3 28.09 -26.12 29.93
N LEU A 4 29.03 -26.70 29.18
CA LEU A 4 29.31 -26.30 27.79
C LEU A 4 28.18 -26.76 26.86
N ILE A 5 27.61 -27.94 27.10
CA ILE A 5 26.47 -28.48 26.35
C ILE A 5 25.21 -27.65 26.61
N LEU A 6 24.95 -27.26 27.86
CA LEU A 6 23.86 -26.36 28.23
C LEU A 6 24.01 -24.97 27.58
N PHE A 7 25.23 -24.43 27.54
CA PHE A 7 25.52 -23.16 26.88
C PHE A 7 25.31 -23.23 25.35
N LEU A 8 25.81 -24.28 24.70
CA LEU A 8 25.61 -24.51 23.26
C LEU A 8 24.14 -24.70 22.88
N LEU A 9 23.37 -25.42 23.70
CA LEU A 9 21.92 -25.58 23.50
C LEU A 9 21.15 -24.26 23.66
N SER A 10 21.53 -23.44 24.64
CA SER A 10 20.93 -22.12 24.82
C SER A 10 21.26 -21.15 23.68
N PHE A 11 22.47 -21.23 23.12
CA PHE A 11 22.89 -20.41 21.98
C PHE A 11 22.17 -20.82 20.68
N ALA A 12 21.97 -22.12 20.45
CA ALA A 12 21.24 -22.63 19.29
C ALA A 12 19.77 -22.17 19.25
N LEU A 13 19.10 -22.09 20.41
CA LEU A 13 17.72 -21.60 20.54
C LEU A 13 17.57 -20.10 20.22
N VAL A 14 18.60 -19.28 20.51
CA VAL A 14 18.63 -17.84 20.18
C VAL A 14 18.83 -17.63 18.69
N MET A 15 19.73 -18.40 18.06
CA MET A 15 19.99 -18.32 16.61
C MET A 15 18.79 -18.77 15.78
N ALA A 16 18.05 -19.79 16.22
CA ALA A 16 16.85 -20.28 15.53
C ALA A 16 15.70 -19.25 15.49
N LYS A 17 15.62 -18.33 16.46
CA LYS A 17 14.59 -17.26 16.49
C LYS A 17 14.93 -16.06 15.60
N ALA A 18 16.20 -15.86 15.25
CA ALA A 18 16.65 -14.70 14.48
C ALA A 18 16.41 -14.83 12.96
N GLN A 19 16.20 -16.05 12.45
CA GLN A 19 16.25 -16.31 11.00
C GLN A 19 14.93 -16.06 10.25
N ASN A 20 13.78 -16.05 10.93
CA ASN A 20 12.47 -16.03 10.24
C ASN A 20 11.80 -14.66 10.14
N SER A 21 11.84 -13.81 11.18
CA SER A 21 11.19 -12.49 11.12
C SER A 21 11.93 -11.52 10.18
N ASP A 22 13.25 -11.65 10.12
CA ASP A 22 14.13 -10.82 9.32
C ASP A 22 13.92 -11.01 7.81
N MET A 23 13.63 -12.23 7.35
CA MET A 23 13.36 -12.50 5.94
C MET A 23 12.11 -11.76 5.43
N PHE A 24 10.99 -11.82 6.16
CA PHE A 24 9.77 -11.11 5.76
C PHE A 24 9.96 -9.59 5.74
N VAL A 25 10.75 -9.05 6.67
CA VAL A 25 11.09 -7.62 6.69
C VAL A 25 11.89 -7.25 5.45
N ARG A 26 12.90 -8.04 5.08
CA ARG A 26 13.69 -7.82 3.86
C ARG A 26 12.84 -7.91 2.58
N ILE A 27 11.97 -8.92 2.47
CA ILE A 27 11.08 -9.08 1.30
C ILE A 27 10.16 -7.87 1.17
N LYS A 28 9.50 -7.46 2.26
CA LYS A 28 8.65 -6.25 2.26
C LYS A 28 9.43 -5.00 1.89
N LYS A 29 10.68 -4.87 2.37
CA LYS A 29 11.55 -3.76 2.01
C LYS A 29 11.85 -3.76 0.50
N HIS A 30 12.19 -4.89 -0.09
CA HIS A 30 12.43 -4.94 -1.54
C HIS A 30 11.19 -4.59 -2.35
N ILE A 31 10.01 -5.09 -1.95
CA ILE A 31 8.75 -4.72 -2.62
C ILE A 31 8.53 -3.21 -2.50
N TYR A 32 8.70 -2.63 -1.32
CA TYR A 32 8.57 -1.19 -1.12
C TYR A 32 9.56 -0.38 -1.97
N ASP A 33 10.83 -0.78 -1.98
CA ASP A 33 11.88 -0.10 -2.75
C ASP A 33 11.61 -0.22 -4.27
N ASP A 34 11.13 -1.37 -4.74
CA ASP A 34 10.74 -1.60 -6.14
C ASP A 34 9.55 -0.73 -6.55
N GLU A 35 8.50 -0.66 -5.72
CA GLU A 35 7.35 0.22 -5.93
C GLU A 35 7.75 1.70 -6.01
N LEU A 36 8.75 2.14 -5.23
CA LEU A 36 9.25 3.51 -5.23
C LEU A 36 10.32 3.79 -6.30
N SER A 37 10.85 2.75 -6.96
CA SER A 37 11.79 2.90 -8.07
C SER A 37 11.10 3.41 -9.35
N GLY A 38 9.78 3.28 -9.41
CA GLY A 38 8.95 3.80 -10.49
C GLY A 38 8.88 5.34 -10.53
N PRO A 39 8.24 5.90 -11.56
CA PRO A 39 8.10 7.35 -11.69
C PRO A 39 7.26 7.93 -10.55
N LEU A 40 7.78 9.00 -9.93
CA LEU A 40 7.05 9.74 -8.91
C LEU A 40 5.80 10.39 -9.51
N PRO A 41 4.64 10.33 -8.81
CA PRO A 41 3.47 11.10 -9.19
C PRO A 41 3.77 12.59 -9.23
N GLY A 42 3.34 13.26 -10.29
CA GLY A 42 3.40 14.72 -10.36
C GLY A 42 2.58 15.38 -9.25
N ALA A 43 3.07 16.50 -8.71
CA ALA A 43 2.38 17.25 -7.66
C ALA A 43 0.97 17.69 -8.09
N ASP A 44 0.82 18.11 -9.35
CA ASP A 44 -0.48 18.55 -9.91
C ASP A 44 -1.47 17.39 -10.02
N LYS A 45 -1.01 16.20 -10.44
CA LYS A 45 -1.86 14.99 -10.47
C LYS A 45 -2.34 14.65 -9.06
N THR A 46 -1.43 14.62 -8.09
CA THR A 46 -1.74 14.34 -6.68
C THR A 46 -2.76 15.33 -6.13
N ARG A 47 -2.54 16.64 -6.35
CA ARG A 47 -3.45 17.70 -5.93
C ARG A 47 -4.83 17.57 -6.59
N SER A 48 -4.87 17.32 -7.89
CA SER A 48 -6.11 17.14 -8.64
C SER A 48 -6.94 15.98 -8.08
N LEU A 49 -6.32 14.82 -7.87
CA LEU A 49 -6.98 13.65 -7.29
C LEU A 49 -7.53 13.92 -5.88
N CYS A 50 -6.76 14.62 -5.03
CA CYS A 50 -7.23 15.02 -3.69
C CYS A 50 -8.44 15.96 -3.73
N ASN A 51 -8.47 16.89 -4.68
CA ASN A 51 -9.55 17.85 -4.86
C ASN A 51 -10.82 17.20 -5.41
N GLN A 52 -10.68 16.20 -6.27
CA GLN A 52 -11.80 15.44 -6.83
C GLN A 52 -12.36 14.40 -5.85
N LEU A 53 -11.56 13.96 -4.86
CA LEU A 53 -12.01 13.01 -3.84
C LEU A 53 -13.04 13.67 -2.92
N ARG A 54 -14.26 13.15 -3.00
CA ARG A 54 -15.41 13.60 -2.20
C ARG A 54 -15.29 13.16 -0.74
N ALA A 55 -16.15 13.74 0.10
CA ALA A 55 -16.18 13.48 1.55
C ALA A 55 -16.60 12.04 1.91
N ASP A 56 -17.24 11.32 1.00
CA ASP A 56 -17.63 9.91 1.10
C ASP A 56 -16.50 8.95 0.65
N GLY A 57 -15.35 9.47 0.20
CA GLY A 57 -14.20 8.67 -0.22
C GLY A 57 -14.25 8.16 -1.66
N ILE A 58 -15.09 8.76 -2.50
CA ILE A 58 -15.22 8.37 -3.91
C ILE A 58 -14.74 9.46 -4.86
N TRP A 59 -14.35 9.04 -6.05
CA TRP A 59 -14.26 9.91 -7.23
C TRP A 59 -15.51 9.76 -8.09
N ALA A 60 -16.23 10.86 -8.35
CA ALA A 60 -17.56 10.83 -8.96
C ALA A 60 -17.57 10.38 -10.44
N ASP A 61 -16.43 10.43 -11.11
CA ASP A 61 -16.26 10.01 -12.49
C ASP A 61 -16.07 8.48 -12.65
N ILE A 62 -15.99 7.73 -11.55
CA ILE A 62 -15.88 6.28 -11.56
C ILE A 62 -17.27 5.65 -11.41
N ASP A 63 -17.63 4.76 -12.34
CA ASP A 63 -18.81 3.91 -12.20
C ASP A 63 -18.53 2.71 -11.27
N TYR A 64 -18.77 2.90 -9.97
CA TYR A 64 -18.60 1.87 -8.94
C TYR A 64 -19.58 0.69 -9.03
N SER A 65 -20.65 0.82 -9.83
CA SER A 65 -21.63 -0.24 -10.01
C SER A 65 -21.25 -1.24 -11.11
N SER A 66 -20.28 -0.87 -11.95
CA SER A 66 -19.88 -1.66 -13.11
C SER A 66 -19.41 -3.06 -12.73
N LYS A 67 -19.86 -4.05 -13.51
CA LYS A 67 -19.40 -5.44 -13.47
C LYS A 67 -18.65 -5.84 -14.74
N SER A 68 -18.15 -4.85 -15.50
CA SER A 68 -17.48 -5.06 -16.79
C SER A 68 -16.32 -6.05 -16.68
N ILE A 69 -16.25 -7.00 -17.63
CA ILE A 69 -15.22 -8.05 -17.66
C ILE A 69 -13.84 -7.53 -18.09
N SER A 70 -13.79 -6.38 -18.75
CA SER A 70 -12.59 -5.70 -19.18
C SER A 70 -12.71 -4.21 -18.89
N LEU A 71 -11.57 -3.54 -18.71
CA LEU A 71 -11.50 -2.12 -18.35
C LEU A 71 -12.45 -1.80 -17.18
N TRP A 72 -12.41 -2.65 -16.14
CA TRP A 72 -13.35 -2.61 -15.03
C TRP A 72 -13.21 -1.28 -14.26
N PRO A 73 -14.18 -0.35 -14.39
CA PRO A 73 -14.02 1.03 -13.91
C PRO A 73 -13.67 1.16 -12.42
N PRO A 74 -14.22 0.35 -11.49
CA PRO A 74 -13.84 0.41 -10.08
C PRO A 74 -12.33 0.22 -9.83
N GLY A 75 -11.60 -0.48 -10.71
CA GLY A 75 -10.15 -0.63 -10.59
C GLY A 75 -9.38 0.69 -10.56
N GLU A 76 -9.88 1.72 -11.26
CA GLU A 76 -9.30 3.07 -11.27
C GLU A 76 -9.25 3.69 -9.87
N HIS A 77 -10.15 3.30 -8.96
CA HIS A 77 -10.10 3.75 -7.57
C HIS A 77 -8.78 3.33 -6.91
N LEU A 78 -8.36 2.08 -7.10
CA LEU A 78 -7.13 1.56 -6.52
C LEU A 78 -5.89 2.17 -7.20
N ASP A 79 -5.94 2.46 -8.50
CA ASP A 79 -4.85 3.13 -9.21
C ASP A 79 -4.65 4.58 -8.72
N ARG A 80 -5.74 5.31 -8.49
CA ARG A 80 -5.70 6.65 -7.89
C ARG A 80 -5.23 6.59 -6.44
N LEU A 81 -5.72 5.64 -5.66
CA LEU A 81 -5.28 5.43 -4.28
C LEU A 81 -3.78 5.12 -4.22
N ARG A 82 -3.26 4.24 -5.09
CA ARG A 82 -1.83 3.95 -5.22
C ARG A 82 -1.05 5.22 -5.58
N THR A 83 -1.55 6.03 -6.50
CA THR A 83 -0.93 7.33 -6.84
C THR A 83 -0.78 8.23 -5.61
N LEU A 84 -1.83 8.36 -4.80
CA LEU A 84 -1.79 9.15 -3.57
C LEU A 84 -0.81 8.57 -2.54
N ILE A 85 -0.79 7.24 -2.37
CA ILE A 85 0.11 6.55 -1.44
C ILE A 85 1.57 6.76 -1.83
N VAL A 86 1.94 6.54 -3.10
CA VAL A 86 3.31 6.76 -3.58
C VAL A 86 3.72 8.21 -3.34
N ALA A 87 2.86 9.18 -3.67
CA ALA A 87 3.14 10.59 -3.40
C ALA A 87 3.31 10.89 -1.90
N TYR A 88 2.66 10.15 -1.00
CA TYR A 88 2.78 10.33 0.45
C TYR A 88 4.05 9.70 1.03
N VAL A 89 4.46 8.52 0.55
CA VAL A 89 5.56 7.74 1.14
C VAL A 89 6.92 8.00 0.49
N SER A 90 6.97 8.60 -0.71
CA SER A 90 8.21 8.91 -1.40
C SER A 90 8.88 10.17 -0.84
N PRO A 91 10.12 10.09 -0.29
CA PRO A 91 10.81 11.26 0.29
C PRO A 91 11.05 12.41 -0.69
N GLN A 92 11.13 12.14 -1.99
CA GLN A 92 11.35 13.12 -3.05
C GLN A 92 10.05 13.80 -3.52
N SER A 93 8.89 13.31 -3.08
CA SER A 93 7.61 13.90 -3.42
C SER A 93 7.38 15.20 -2.68
N ALA A 94 6.82 16.20 -3.35
CA ALA A 94 6.35 17.43 -2.71
C ALA A 94 5.27 17.16 -1.64
N SER A 95 4.59 16.01 -1.69
CA SER A 95 3.54 15.60 -0.76
C SER A 95 4.00 14.63 0.32
N TYR A 96 5.31 14.43 0.47
CA TYR A 96 5.88 13.50 1.43
C TYR A 96 5.35 13.78 2.85
N GLN A 97 4.76 12.75 3.47
CA GLN A 97 4.23 12.78 4.83
C GLN A 97 3.22 13.89 5.16
N GLN A 98 2.58 14.50 4.15
CA GLN A 98 1.58 15.54 4.40
C GLN A 98 0.32 14.94 5.03
N LYS A 99 -0.07 15.44 6.22
CA LYS A 99 -1.26 14.96 6.94
C LYS A 99 -2.54 15.02 6.09
N LEU A 100 -2.74 16.10 5.34
CA LEU A 100 -3.94 16.25 4.49
C LEU A 100 -4.03 15.14 3.43
N LEU A 101 -2.90 14.74 2.85
CA LEU A 101 -2.85 13.63 1.90
C LEU A 101 -3.11 12.29 2.59
N TYR A 102 -2.56 12.08 3.79
CA TYR A 102 -2.83 10.89 4.60
C TYR A 102 -4.31 10.73 4.91
N ASP A 103 -4.99 11.81 5.34
CA ASP A 103 -6.42 11.78 5.65
C ASP A 103 -7.25 11.41 4.40
N LYS A 104 -6.85 11.88 3.21
CA LYS A 104 -7.47 11.53 1.92
C LYS A 104 -7.23 10.07 1.54
N ILE A 105 -6.02 9.55 1.72
CA ILE A 105 -5.68 8.13 1.52
C ILE A 105 -6.56 7.25 2.40
N LEU A 106 -6.66 7.59 3.69
CA LEU A 106 -7.46 6.83 4.65
C LEU A 106 -8.94 6.80 4.25
N LEU A 107 -9.48 7.94 3.83
CA LEU A 107 -10.88 8.05 3.40
C LEU A 107 -11.18 7.17 2.17
N ALA A 108 -10.34 7.23 1.14
CA ALA A 108 -10.50 6.40 -0.06
C ALA A 108 -10.34 4.91 0.26
N ALA A 109 -9.31 4.54 1.04
CA ALA A 109 -9.08 3.16 1.44
C ALA A 109 -10.23 2.59 2.28
N GLN A 110 -10.81 3.38 3.19
CA GLN A 110 -11.99 2.98 3.96
C GLN A 110 -13.21 2.76 3.07
N TYR A 111 -13.45 3.63 2.08
CA TYR A 111 -14.54 3.42 1.14
C TYR A 111 -14.37 2.11 0.37
N TRP A 112 -13.17 1.83 -0.15
CA TRP A 112 -12.87 0.56 -0.81
C TRP A 112 -13.11 -0.65 0.10
N ALA A 113 -12.55 -0.64 1.32
CA ALA A 113 -12.62 -1.75 2.25
C ALA A 113 -14.05 -2.04 2.76
N ASN A 114 -14.90 -1.02 2.87
CA ASN A 114 -16.28 -1.16 3.34
C ASN A 114 -17.25 -1.65 2.26
N ASN A 115 -16.80 -1.75 1.00
CA ASN A 115 -17.64 -2.13 -0.13
C ASN A 115 -17.05 -3.35 -0.84
N ARG A 116 -17.93 -4.17 -1.41
CA ARG A 116 -17.54 -5.37 -2.16
C ARG A 116 -17.63 -5.10 -3.66
N PHE A 117 -16.54 -4.56 -4.21
CA PHE A 117 -16.39 -4.37 -5.66
C PHE A 117 -15.89 -5.67 -6.29
N GLU A 118 -16.56 -6.10 -7.35
CA GLU A 118 -16.17 -7.29 -8.11
C GLU A 118 -16.48 -7.06 -9.58
N SER A 119 -15.62 -7.53 -10.47
CA SER A 119 -15.95 -7.71 -11.89
C SER A 119 -16.72 -9.02 -12.08
N SER A 120 -17.40 -9.17 -13.22
CA SER A 120 -17.84 -10.50 -13.68
C SER A 120 -16.66 -11.36 -14.14
N ASN A 121 -15.48 -10.76 -14.33
CA ASN A 121 -14.22 -11.45 -14.58
C ASN A 121 -13.57 -11.84 -13.26
N TRP A 122 -13.06 -13.07 -13.18
CA TRP A 122 -12.42 -13.63 -11.99
C TRP A 122 -10.94 -13.26 -11.87
N TRP A 123 -10.32 -12.84 -12.97
CA TRP A 123 -8.95 -12.33 -13.00
C TRP A 123 -8.86 -11.00 -12.26
#